data_AF-A0A2T1CNV8-F1
#
_entry.id   AF-A0A2T1CNV8-F1
#
_cell.length_a   1.000
_cell.length_b   1.000
_cell.length_c   1.000
_cell.angle_alpha   90.00
_cell.angle_beta   90.00
_cell.angle_gamma   90.00
#
_symmetry.space_group_name_H-M   'P 1'
#
loop_
_entity.id
_entity.type
_entity.pdbx_description
1 polymer ?
#
loop_
_entity_poly.entity_id
_entity_poly.type
_entity_poly.pdbx_seq_one_letter_code
_entity_poly.pdbx_strand_id
1 'polypeptide(L)'
;MKINKEYIYSFPNASFTLRVIQHLRNQYQPYLDSVAVINLIDRWLVKICLRNFIPAELAENLQAFLKEMGVCDQPSLKVINALARLEAGESPTSVMNRYQVVVVVHGQPETEEIEIFRDQIVDRLGYCPQNMA
;
A
#
# COMPACT_ATOMS: atom_id res chain seq x y z
N MET A 1 14.50 -6.88 -20.94
CA MET A 1 13.88 -5.78 -20.16
C MET A 1 14.03 -6.11 -18.68
N LYS A 2 14.54 -5.20 -17.84
CA LYS A 2 14.72 -5.48 -16.41
C LYS A 2 13.38 -5.21 -15.71
N ILE A 3 12.74 -6.25 -15.19
CA ILE A 3 11.47 -6.11 -14.48
C ILE A 3 11.77 -5.44 -13.13
N ASN A 4 11.04 -4.37 -12.80
CA ASN A 4 11.12 -3.76 -11.48
C ASN A 4 10.51 -4.71 -10.46
N LYS A 5 11.29 -5.09 -9.44
CA LYS A 5 10.82 -5.97 -8.37
C LYS A 5 9.98 -5.24 -7.32
N GLU A 6 10.11 -3.92 -7.28
CA GLU A 6 9.50 -3.08 -6.26
C GLU A 6 8.83 -1.88 -6.93
N TYR A 7 7.63 -1.56 -6.44
CA TYR A 7 6.87 -0.39 -6.84
C TYR A 7 6.46 0.36 -5.58
N ILE A 8 6.61 1.69 -5.60
CA ILE A 8 6.16 2.55 -4.51
C ILE A 8 5.28 3.63 -5.12
N TYR A 9 4.01 3.63 -4.74
CA TYR A 9 3.00 4.55 -5.27
C TYR A 9 2.23 5.20 -4.13
N SER A 10 1.82 6.44 -4.38
CA SER A 10 0.95 7.21 -3.51
C SER A 10 -0.44 7.34 -4.12
N PHE A 11 -1.46 7.16 -3.28
CA PHE A 11 -2.88 7.25 -3.61
C PHE A 11 -3.57 8.29 -2.75
N PRO A 12 -4.59 8.99 -3.28
CA PRO A 12 -5.20 10.12 -2.59
C PRO A 12 -6.03 9.72 -1.36
N ASN A 13 -6.59 8.51 -1.33
CA ASN A 13 -7.45 8.07 -0.23
C ASN A 13 -7.54 6.54 -0.10
N ALA A 14 -8.25 6.11 0.94
CA ALA A 14 -8.51 4.70 1.23
C ALA A 14 -9.24 3.98 0.07
N SER A 15 -10.18 4.63 -0.62
CA SER A 15 -10.94 4.00 -1.71
C SER A 15 -10.06 3.64 -2.91
N PHE A 16 -9.15 4.52 -3.32
CA PHE A 16 -8.16 4.20 -4.36
C PHE A 16 -7.21 3.09 -3.89
N THR A 17 -6.77 3.16 -2.63
CA THR A 17 -5.89 2.16 -2.04
C THR A 17 -6.57 0.78 -2.00
N LEU A 18 -7.84 0.70 -1.58
CA LEU A 18 -8.62 -0.53 -1.56
C LEU A 18 -8.74 -1.15 -2.96
N ARG A 19 -9.04 -0.34 -3.99
CA ARG A 19 -9.09 -0.83 -5.38
C ARG A 19 -7.76 -1.42 -5.82
N VAL A 20 -6.64 -0.80 -5.43
CA VAL A 20 -5.30 -1.30 -5.74
C VAL A 20 -5.03 -2.63 -5.03
N ILE A 21 -5.31 -2.71 -3.73
CA ILE A 21 -5.10 -3.94 -2.96
C ILE A 21 -6.00 -5.07 -3.46
N GLN A 22 -7.26 -4.79 -3.80
CA GLN A 22 -8.17 -5.76 -4.42
C GLN A 22 -7.65 -6.24 -5.78
N HIS A 23 -7.16 -5.33 -6.62
CA HIS A 23 -6.60 -5.69 -7.93
C HIS A 23 -5.36 -6.58 -7.79
N LEU A 24 -4.47 -6.24 -6.86
CA LEU A 24 -3.29 -7.03 -6.50
C LEU A 24 -3.69 -8.44 -6.03
N ARG A 25 -4.64 -8.53 -5.10
CA ARG A 25 -5.15 -9.81 -4.60
C ARG A 25 -5.80 -10.67 -5.68
N ASN A 26 -6.55 -10.06 -6.59
CA ASN A 26 -7.32 -10.82 -7.59
C ASN A 26 -6.47 -11.28 -8.78
N GLN A 27 -5.51 -10.46 -9.22
CA GLN A 27 -4.78 -10.69 -10.48
C GLN A 27 -3.29 -11.01 -10.27
N TYR A 28 -2.71 -10.62 -9.13
CA TYR A 28 -1.26 -10.65 -8.91
C TYR A 28 -0.81 -11.48 -7.71
N GLN A 29 -1.74 -12.04 -6.91
CA GLN A 29 -1.44 -12.84 -5.71
C GLN A 29 -0.31 -13.87 -5.88
N PRO A 30 -0.23 -14.66 -6.97
CA PRO A 30 0.83 -15.66 -7.14
C PRO A 30 2.23 -15.05 -7.33
N TYR A 31 2.29 -13.79 -7.75
CA TYR A 31 3.51 -13.05 -8.08
C TYR A 31 3.91 -12.06 -6.98
N LEU A 32 3.11 -11.90 -5.93
CA LEU A 32 3.38 -11.00 -4.82
C LEU A 32 4.22 -11.69 -3.75
N ASP A 33 5.26 -11.01 -3.30
CA ASP A 33 6.02 -11.38 -2.12
C ASP A 33 5.36 -10.73 -0.89
N SER A 34 5.21 -9.40 -0.93
CA SER A 34 4.58 -8.63 0.13
C SER A 34 4.02 -7.30 -0.39
N VAL A 35 3.13 -6.72 0.41
CA VAL A 35 2.62 -5.36 0.26
C VAL A 35 2.73 -4.67 1.62
N ALA A 36 3.09 -3.39 1.61
CA ALA A 36 3.01 -2.51 2.78
C ALA A 36 2.14 -1.29 2.47
N VAL A 37 1.21 -0.96 3.35
CA VAL A 37 0.36 0.23 3.25
C VAL A 37 0.64 1.14 4.43
N ILE A 38 1.07 2.37 4.14
CA ILE A 38 1.34 3.40 5.15
C ILE A 38 0.39 4.56 4.90
N ASN A 39 -0.40 4.93 5.89
CA ASN A 39 -1.18 6.16 5.85
C ASN A 39 -0.30 7.33 6.30
N LEU A 40 -0.12 8.31 5.41
CA LEU A 40 0.50 9.60 5.69
C LEU A 40 -0.61 10.65 5.83
N ILE A 41 -0.26 11.84 6.33
CA ILE A 41 -1.22 12.92 6.62
C ILE A 41 -2.07 13.27 5.38
N ASP A 42 -1.47 13.24 4.19
CA ASP A 42 -2.07 13.73 2.95
C ASP A 42 -2.35 12.63 1.91
N ARG A 43 -1.85 11.40 2.13
CA ARG A 43 -1.92 10.33 1.13
C ARG A 43 -1.69 8.94 1.72
N TRP A 44 -1.99 7.94 0.90
CA TRP A 44 -1.78 6.53 1.20
C TRP A 44 -0.65 5.98 0.35
N LEU A 45 0.42 5.56 1.01
CA LEU A 45 1.58 4.97 0.35
C LEU A 45 1.44 3.46 0.31
N VAL A 46 1.69 2.87 -0.85
CA VAL A 46 1.74 1.42 -1.03
C VAL A 46 3.09 1.03 -1.61
N LYS A 47 3.83 0.18 -0.88
CA LYS A 47 4.97 -0.55 -1.41
C LYS A 47 4.50 -1.93 -1.86
N ILE A 48 4.85 -2.32 -3.07
CA ILE A 48 4.52 -3.61 -3.67
C ILE A 48 5.82 -4.31 -4.00
N CYS A 49 6.02 -5.50 -3.42
CA CYS A 49 7.19 -6.34 -3.66
C CYS A 49 6.77 -7.57 -4.45
N LEU A 50 7.35 -7.75 -5.63
CA LEU A 50 7.14 -8.89 -6.49
C LEU A 50 8.12 -10.02 -6.19
N ARG A 51 7.66 -11.25 -6.41
CA ARG A 51 8.52 -12.44 -6.46
C ARG A 51 9.48 -12.36 -7.65
N ASN A 52 10.42 -13.30 -7.69
CA ASN A 52 11.45 -13.36 -8.73
C ASN A 52 10.91 -13.57 -10.17
N PHE A 53 9.63 -13.95 -10.32
CA PHE A 53 9.03 -14.19 -11.61
C PHE A 53 7.64 -13.54 -11.71
N ILE A 54 7.44 -12.79 -12.79
CA ILE A 54 6.16 -12.29 -13.28
C ILE A 54 6.27 -12.22 -14.81
N PRO A 55 5.22 -12.62 -15.57
CA PRO A 55 5.19 -12.39 -17.01
C PRO A 55 5.36 -10.91 -17.37
N ALA A 56 6.10 -10.61 -18.43
CA ALA A 56 6.40 -9.23 -18.83
C ALA A 56 5.11 -8.40 -19.08
N GLU A 57 4.13 -8.98 -19.77
CA GLU A 57 2.82 -8.37 -20.01
C GLU A 57 2.08 -8.05 -18.70
N LEU A 58 2.09 -8.96 -17.74
CA LEU A 58 1.46 -8.71 -16.44
C LEU A 58 2.18 -7.59 -15.66
N ALA A 59 3.51 -7.52 -15.74
CA ALA A 59 4.28 -6.45 -15.11
C ALA A 59 3.99 -5.08 -15.74
N GLU A 60 3.83 -5.03 -17.07
CA GLU A 60 3.43 -3.82 -17.80
C GLU A 60 2.00 -3.40 -17.46
N ASN A 61 1.06 -4.35 -17.43
CA ASN A 61 -0.33 -4.10 -17.03
C ASN A 61 -0.41 -3.58 -15.59
N LEU A 62 0.38 -4.15 -14.68
CA LEU A 62 0.45 -3.68 -13.29
C LEU A 62 0.96 -2.24 -13.25
N GLN A 63 2.05 -1.94 -13.95
CA GLN A 63 2.61 -0.59 -13.96
C GLN A 63 1.63 0.42 -14.56
N ALA A 64 0.93 0.06 -15.64
CA ALA A 64 -0.08 0.91 -16.26
C ALA A 64 -1.24 1.20 -15.28
N PHE A 65 -1.78 0.16 -14.65
CA PHE A 65 -2.83 0.30 -13.64
C PHE A 65 -2.41 1.18 -12.45
N LEU A 66 -1.19 0.98 -11.91
CA LEU A 66 -0.69 1.80 -10.80
C LEU A 66 -0.55 3.28 -11.19
N LYS A 67 -0.13 3.58 -12.42
CA LYS A 67 -0.03 4.95 -12.94
C LYS A 67 -1.38 5.61 -13.20
N GLU A 68 -2.42 4.82 -13.49
CA GLU A 68 -3.78 5.33 -13.61
C GLU A 68 -4.38 5.66 -12.24
N MET A 69 -4.11 4.81 -11.26
CA MET A 69 -4.70 4.93 -9.92
C MET A 69 -4.00 5.93 -9.01
N GLY A 70 -2.71 6.19 -9.24
CA GLY A 70 -1.90 7.04 -8.37
C GLY A 70 -0.61 7.52 -9.02
N VAL A 71 0.32 7.98 -8.19
CA VAL A 71 1.59 8.54 -8.64
C VAL A 71 2.76 7.75 -8.08
N CYS A 72 3.80 7.55 -8.89
CA CYS A 72 5.06 6.99 -8.42
C CYS A 72 5.62 7.90 -7.31
N ASP A 73 5.97 7.32 -6.16
CA ASP A 73 6.36 8.08 -4.98
C ASP A 73 7.83 7.86 -4.64
N GLN A 74 8.49 8.94 -4.24
CA GLN A 74 9.83 8.92 -3.64
C GLN A 74 9.68 9.31 -2.17
N PRO A 75 9.60 8.33 -1.25
CA PRO A 75 9.25 8.62 0.13
C PRO A 75 10.42 9.28 0.86
N SER A 76 10.12 9.98 1.95
CA SER A 76 11.17 10.49 2.83
C SER A 76 12.05 9.35 3.37
N LEU A 77 13.31 9.65 3.73
CA LEU A 77 14.23 8.67 4.32
C LEU A 77 13.64 7.97 5.55
N LYS A 78 12.82 8.66 6.35
CA LYS A 78 12.09 8.09 7.49
C LYS A 78 11.15 6.95 7.07
N VAL A 79 10.38 7.17 6.00
CA VAL A 79 9.43 6.18 5.46
C VAL A 79 10.19 5.04 4.77
N ILE A 80 11.25 5.34 4.03
CA ILE A 80 12.12 4.32 3.43
C ILE A 80 12.68 3.39 4.51
N ASN A 81 13.18 3.94 5.61
CA ASN A 81 13.69 3.14 6.72
C ASN A 81 12.58 2.32 7.39
N ALA A 82 11.38 2.89 7.58
CA ALA A 82 10.25 2.15 8.11
C ALA A 82 9.89 0.94 7.24
N LEU A 83 9.80 1.13 5.91
CA LEU A 83 9.55 0.07 4.94
C LEU A 83 10.64 -1.01 5.00
N ALA A 84 11.92 -0.63 5.03
CA ALA A 84 13.03 -1.58 5.13
C ALA A 84 13.00 -2.41 6.43
N ARG A 85 12.53 -1.84 7.54
CA ARG A 85 12.37 -2.56 8.80
C ARG A 85 11.19 -3.53 8.79
N LEU A 86 10.09 -3.17 8.14
CA LEU A 86 8.98 -4.10 7.89
C LEU A 86 9.44 -5.30 7.07
N GLU A 87 10.21 -5.07 6.00
CA GLU A 87 10.78 -6.13 5.15
C GLU A 87 11.76 -7.02 5.90
N ALA A 88 12.49 -6.47 6.87
CA ALA A 88 13.35 -7.23 7.77
C ALA A 88 12.57 -8.05 8.82
N GLY A 89 11.23 -8.03 8.78
CA GLY A 89 10.36 -8.79 9.67
C GLY A 89 10.08 -8.12 11.01
N GLU A 90 10.41 -6.84 11.18
CA GLU A 90 10.04 -6.11 12.40
C GLU A 90 8.53 -5.88 12.47
N SER A 91 7.95 -6.07 13.65
CA SER A 91 6.50 -5.91 13.83
C SER A 91 6.01 -4.51 13.44
N PRO A 92 4.82 -4.37 12.81
CA PRO A 92 4.26 -3.08 12.45
C PRO A 92 4.20 -2.09 13.62
N THR A 93 3.80 -2.56 14.82
CA THR A 93 3.72 -1.73 16.03
C THR A 93 5.08 -1.17 16.45
N SER A 94 6.14 -1.97 16.38
CA SER A 94 7.51 -1.50 16.69
C SER A 94 7.99 -0.47 15.68
N VAL A 95 7.71 -0.70 14.38
CA VAL A 95 8.04 0.23 13.31
C VAL A 95 7.28 1.55 13.48
N MET A 96 5.98 1.51 13.77
CA MET A 96 5.17 2.71 14.02
C MET A 96 5.72 3.53 15.18
N ASN A 97 6.05 2.89 16.31
CA ASN A 97 6.60 3.57 17.49
C ASN A 97 7.99 4.18 17.20
N ARG A 98 8.85 3.49 16.46
CA ARG A 98 10.21 3.98 16.16
C ARG A 98 10.22 5.10 15.13
N TYR A 99 9.46 4.96 14.04
CA TYR A 99 9.52 5.87 12.89
C TYR A 99 8.39 6.90 12.86
N GLN A 100 7.43 6.82 13.79
CA GLN A 100 6.29 7.74 13.87
C GLN A 100 5.57 7.79 12.51
N VAL A 101 5.21 6.60 12.01
CA VAL A 101 4.43 6.38 10.78
C VAL A 101 3.22 5.53 11.14
N VAL A 102 2.17 5.55 10.30
CA VAL A 102 0.98 4.72 10.51
C VAL A 102 1.00 3.59 9.50
N VAL A 103 1.40 2.40 9.96
CA VAL A 103 1.38 1.19 9.14
C VAL A 103 -0.02 0.58 9.26
N VAL A 104 -0.72 0.47 8.13
CA VAL A 104 -2.08 -0.09 8.07
C VAL A 104 -2.04 -1.56 7.68
N VAL A 105 -1.21 -1.92 6.70
CA VAL A 105 -1.06 -3.31 6.22
C VAL A 105 0.42 -3.62 6.02
N HIS A 106 0.82 -4.85 6.36
CA HIS A 106 2.09 -5.42 5.91
C HIS A 106 1.95 -6.94 5.72
N GLY A 107 2.33 -7.44 4.54
CA GLY A 107 2.26 -8.87 4.21
C GLY A 107 1.43 -9.13 2.97
N GLN A 108 0.41 -9.98 3.07
CA GLN A 108 -0.50 -10.27 1.96
C GLN A 108 -1.42 -9.08 1.67
N PRO A 109 -1.90 -8.90 0.42
CA PRO A 109 -2.76 -7.79 0.03
C PRO A 109 -4.20 -7.98 0.54
N GLU A 110 -4.39 -7.83 1.86
CA GLU A 110 -5.70 -7.90 2.50
C GLU A 110 -6.35 -6.52 2.63
N THR A 111 -7.68 -6.49 2.48
CA THR A 111 -8.46 -5.24 2.50
C THR A 111 -9.00 -4.88 3.88
N GLU A 112 -9.19 -5.87 4.74
CA GLU A 112 -9.92 -5.74 6.02
C GLU A 112 -9.33 -4.64 6.92
N GLU A 113 -8.01 -4.65 7.13
CA GLU A 113 -7.32 -3.64 7.94
C GLU A 113 -7.47 -2.21 7.39
N ILE A 114 -7.54 -2.05 6.06
CA ILE A 114 -7.71 -0.75 5.42
C ILE A 114 -9.14 -0.24 5.62
N GLU A 115 -10.12 -1.14 5.56
CA GLU A 115 -11.53 -0.83 5.82
C GLU A 115 -11.73 -0.45 7.29
N ILE A 116 -11.21 -1.25 8.22
CA ILE A 116 -11.24 -0.96 9.66
C ILE A 116 -10.59 0.40 9.95
N PHE A 117 -9.41 0.66 9.39
CA PHE A 117 -8.70 1.92 9.61
C PHE A 117 -9.46 3.12 9.02
N ARG A 118 -10.03 2.98 7.83
CA ARG A 118 -10.87 4.02 7.21
C ARG A 118 -12.05 4.36 8.12
N ASP A 119 -12.74 3.35 8.62
CA ASP A 119 -13.95 3.53 9.43
C ASP A 119 -13.60 4.17 10.79
N GLN A 120 -12.50 3.74 11.43
CA GLN A 120 -11.99 4.37 12.66
C GLN A 120 -11.59 5.85 12.47
N ILE A 121 -11.03 6.22 11.31
CA ILE A 121 -10.74 7.63 11.00
C ILE A 121 -12.03 8.44 10.91
N VAL A 122 -13.04 7.93 10.20
CA VAL A 122 -14.34 8.60 10.03
C VAL A 122 -15.00 8.82 11.39
N ASP A 123 -15.01 7.78 12.24
CA ASP A 123 -15.58 7.83 13.59
C ASP A 123 -14.84 8.84 14.50
N ARG A 124 -13.49 8.85 14.47
CA ARG A 124 -12.68 9.76 15.30
C ARG A 124 -12.75 11.21 14.85
N LEU A 125 -12.95 11.45 13.55
CA LEU A 125 -13.11 12.80 13.00
C LEU A 125 -14.55 13.32 13.13
N GLY A 126 -15.49 12.51 13.65
CA GLY A 126 -16.89 12.90 13.85
C GLY A 126 -17.64 13.21 12.55
N TYR A 127 -17.12 12.77 11.40
CA TYR A 127 -17.76 12.96 10.11
C TYR A 127 -18.78 11.85 9.89
N CYS A 128 -20.07 12.20 9.83
CA CYS A 128 -21.10 11.32 9.29
C CYS A 128 -21.05 11.43 7.75
N PRO A 129 -20.67 10.40 6.98
CA PRO A 129 -20.61 10.54 5.53
C PRO A 129 -22.04 10.43 4.97
N GLN A 130 -22.75 11.57 4.92
CA GLN A 130 -24.00 11.66 4.16
C GLN A 130 -23.78 11.70 2.63
N ASN A 131 -22.56 11.55 2.13
CA ASN A 131 -22.27 11.60 0.69
C ASN A 131 -21.46 10.39 0.19
N MET A 132 -21.85 9.17 0.58
CA MET A 132 -21.45 7.95 -0.12
C MET A 132 -22.68 7.29 -0.75
N ALA A 133 -23.12 7.86 -1.87
CA ALA A 133 -24.04 7.25 -2.83
C ALA A 133 -23.37 7.26 -4.21
#